data_AF-A0A5Q4C419-F1
#
_entry.id   AF-A0A5Q4C419-F1
#
_cell.length_a   1.000
_cell.length_b   1.000
_cell.length_c   1.000
_cell.angle_alpha   90.00
_cell.angle_beta   90.00
_cell.angle_gamma   90.00
#
_symmetry.space_group_name_H-M   'P 1'
#
loop_
_entity.id
_entity.type
_entity.pdbx_description
1 polymer ?
#
loop_
_entity_poly.entity_id
_entity_poly.type
_entity_poly.pdbx_seq_one_letter_code
_entity_poly.pdbx_strand_id
1 'polypeptide(L)'
;MARPSAMLAAANSSRAATHMRWSSGLSTTANQKRWISGTVPLSRPAAPARSSETTDSGSQESKPLMTHYEFFPITLPDGPPPKGHFPIDQRALRREFLRLQAKAHPDMHPAELKARAEATSARINEAYKTLSNPLLRAQYLLSLRGVDVANDETLKVEDPDLLMIVLEAREEIEEAASESELEGQRAANDERIRESEEVLEEAFRHDDIETAKREAVKLRYWVNIQESLNNWEAGKPIVLQH
;
A
#
# COMPACT_ATOMS: atom_id res chain seq x y z
N MET A 1 -31.60 10.50 -64.75
CA MET A 1 -31.90 11.71 -63.94
C MET A 1 -31.88 11.29 -62.49
N ALA A 2 -31.09 11.80 -61.54
CA ALA A 2 -29.95 12.69 -61.49
C ALA A 2 -29.22 12.41 -60.15
N ARG A 3 -27.88 12.38 -60.13
CA ARG A 3 -27.07 12.75 -58.95
C ARG A 3 -26.84 14.27 -59.01
N PRO A 4 -26.51 14.97 -57.91
CA PRO A 4 -25.11 15.10 -57.45
C PRO A 4 -24.95 15.21 -55.90
N SER A 5 -23.88 14.65 -55.30
CA SER A 5 -22.61 15.28 -54.86
C SER A 5 -22.70 16.34 -53.75
N ALA A 6 -22.02 16.09 -52.63
CA ALA A 6 -21.14 17.05 -51.97
C ALA A 6 -20.16 16.33 -51.01
N MET A 7 -18.87 16.46 -51.32
CA MET A 7 -17.74 16.18 -50.43
C MET A 7 -17.71 17.22 -49.30
N LEU A 8 -17.20 16.84 -48.12
CA LEU A 8 -16.36 17.75 -47.33
C LEU A 8 -15.35 16.95 -46.50
N ALA A 9 -14.09 17.23 -46.82
CA ALA A 9 -12.92 16.77 -46.11
C ALA A 9 -12.80 17.47 -44.75
N ALA A 10 -12.25 16.77 -43.76
CA ALA A 10 -11.57 17.39 -42.63
C ALA A 10 -10.31 16.60 -42.31
N ALA A 11 -9.17 17.24 -42.57
CA ALA A 11 -7.89 16.93 -41.97
C ALA A 11 -7.93 17.31 -40.47
N ASN A 12 -7.18 16.62 -39.61
CA ASN A 12 -5.83 17.05 -39.23
C ASN A 12 -5.35 16.39 -37.92
N SER A 13 -4.04 16.12 -37.92
CA SER A 13 -3.10 16.15 -36.79
C SER A 13 -3.16 15.14 -35.63
N SER A 14 -2.13 14.28 -35.67
CA SER A 14 -1.06 14.21 -34.68
C SER A 14 -1.40 13.92 -33.21
N ARG A 15 -0.95 12.76 -32.73
CA ARG A 15 -0.41 12.67 -31.36
C ARG A 15 0.76 11.68 -31.32
N ALA A 16 1.95 12.28 -31.30
CA ALA A 16 3.21 11.60 -31.05
C ALA A 16 3.22 11.01 -29.63
N ALA A 17 3.66 9.76 -29.51
CA ALA A 17 3.95 9.11 -28.26
C ALA A 17 5.20 9.75 -27.63
N THR A 18 5.01 10.52 -26.56
CA THR A 18 6.11 11.02 -25.73
C THR A 18 6.50 9.93 -24.74
N HIS A 19 7.54 9.16 -25.07
CA HIS A 19 8.27 8.36 -24.10
C HIS A 19 9.08 9.29 -23.19
N MET A 20 8.59 9.56 -21.97
CA MET A 20 9.41 10.15 -20.91
C MET A 20 10.29 9.06 -20.30
N ARG A 21 11.54 9.05 -20.73
CA ARG A 21 12.64 8.22 -20.24
C ARG A 21 13.25 8.96 -19.05
N TRP A 22 13.01 8.51 -17.82
CA TRP A 22 13.63 9.11 -16.65
C TRP A 22 15.03 8.52 -16.44
N SER A 23 16.05 9.35 -16.67
CA SER A 23 17.45 9.06 -16.38
C SER A 23 17.74 9.34 -14.90
N SER A 24 18.03 8.28 -14.15
CA SER A 24 18.55 8.34 -12.78
C SER A 24 20.01 8.83 -12.78
N GLY A 25 20.22 10.08 -12.38
CA GLY A 25 21.53 10.64 -12.11
C GLY A 25 22.05 10.14 -10.76
N LEU A 26 23.11 9.33 -10.80
CA LEU A 26 23.92 9.00 -9.63
C LEU A 26 25.07 10.01 -9.56
N SER A 27 24.99 10.95 -8.63
CA SER A 27 26.15 11.70 -8.13
C SER A 27 26.46 11.21 -6.72
N THR A 28 27.60 10.56 -6.55
CA THR A 28 28.17 10.32 -5.21
C THR A 28 29.66 10.59 -5.30
N THR A 29 30.06 11.64 -4.59
CA THR A 29 31.43 12.01 -4.30
C THR A 29 32.01 11.05 -3.26
N ALA A 30 33.09 10.35 -3.60
CA ALA A 30 33.89 9.59 -2.66
C ALA A 30 35.34 10.08 -2.74
N ASN A 31 35.73 10.88 -1.75
CA ASN A 31 37.11 11.30 -1.53
C ASN A 31 37.73 10.35 -0.50
N GLN A 32 38.77 9.61 -0.88
CA GLN A 32 39.54 8.80 0.07
C GLN A 32 41.06 8.90 -0.17
N LYS A 33 41.73 9.19 0.96
CA LYS A 33 43.03 8.71 1.43
C LYS A 33 44.29 9.28 0.79
N ARG A 34 45.06 9.96 1.65
CA ARG A 34 46.52 9.84 1.64
C ARG A 34 47.06 9.88 3.07
N TRP A 35 47.75 8.82 3.45
CA TRP A 35 48.49 8.64 4.70
C TRP A 35 49.91 9.19 4.54
N ILE A 36 50.44 9.85 5.56
CA ILE A 36 51.88 9.83 5.89
C ILE A 36 52.09 10.16 7.37
N SER A 37 53.00 9.40 7.97
CA SER A 37 53.41 9.30 9.37
C SER A 37 54.07 10.56 9.97
N GLY A 38 54.10 10.66 11.30
CA GLY A 38 55.11 11.47 11.99
C GLY A 38 54.91 11.74 13.49
N THR A 39 55.47 10.85 14.32
CA THR A 39 56.11 11.09 15.64
C THR A 39 55.30 11.51 16.89
N VAL A 40 55.54 10.75 17.97
CA VAL A 40 55.17 10.96 19.40
C VAL A 40 56.22 11.88 20.07
N PRO A 41 55.96 12.57 21.21
CA PRO A 41 56.15 11.92 22.53
C PRO A 41 55.19 12.33 23.69
N LEU A 42 54.98 11.34 24.57
CA LEU A 42 54.73 11.32 26.03
C LEU A 42 54.46 12.62 26.84
N SER A 43 53.39 12.62 27.67
CA SER A 43 53.41 12.85 29.15
C SER A 43 52.02 12.76 29.84
N ARG A 44 51.99 12.10 31.02
CA ARG A 44 50.89 11.88 32.01
C ARG A 44 50.62 13.15 32.89
N PRO A 45 49.72 13.14 33.92
CA PRO A 45 48.37 12.57 34.09
C PRO A 45 47.36 13.56 34.78
N ALA A 46 46.15 13.06 35.09
CA ALA A 46 45.24 13.41 36.21
C ALA A 46 44.17 14.52 36.06
N ALA A 47 42.89 14.13 36.13
CA ALA A 47 41.99 14.30 37.31
C ALA A 47 40.51 14.04 36.92
N PRO A 48 39.66 13.54 37.85
CA PRO A 48 38.27 13.21 37.59
C PRO A 48 37.33 14.38 37.96
N ALA A 49 36.43 14.76 37.06
CA ALA A 49 35.31 15.64 37.39
C ALA A 49 34.00 14.85 37.25
N ARG A 50 33.45 14.55 38.42
CA ARG A 50 32.09 14.07 38.66
C ARG A 50 31.13 15.25 38.43
N SER A 51 30.15 15.09 37.55
CA SER A 51 28.95 15.92 37.52
C SER A 51 27.74 15.03 37.26
N SER A 52 27.05 14.75 38.36
CA SER A 52 25.69 14.23 38.41
C SER A 52 24.71 15.35 38.09
N GLU A 53 23.96 15.22 36.99
CA GLU A 53 22.66 15.86 36.77
C GLU A 53 21.77 14.77 36.16
N THR A 54 21.04 14.04 37.01
CA THR A 54 19.59 14.24 37.23
C THR A 54 18.80 14.36 35.92
N THR A 55 18.32 13.20 35.47
CA THR A 55 16.93 12.95 35.09
C THR A 55 16.10 14.21 34.82
N ASP A 56 15.97 14.57 33.55
CA ASP A 56 14.72 15.12 33.04
C ASP A 56 14.27 14.19 31.91
N SER A 57 13.60 13.10 32.32
CA SER A 57 12.78 12.32 31.41
C SER A 57 11.52 13.14 31.19
N GLY A 58 11.66 14.20 30.40
CA GLY A 58 10.55 14.93 29.84
C GLY A 58 9.75 13.94 29.01
N SER A 59 8.65 13.48 29.59
CA SER A 59 7.58 12.76 28.92
C SER A 59 7.16 13.56 27.70
N GLN A 60 7.81 13.26 26.57
CA GLN A 60 7.28 13.59 25.26
C GLN A 60 6.01 12.78 25.13
N GLU A 61 4.91 13.44 25.51
CA GLU A 61 3.57 13.12 25.09
C GLU A 61 3.63 12.90 23.57
N SER A 62 3.74 11.63 23.18
CA SER A 62 3.84 11.23 21.79
C SER A 62 2.52 11.68 21.16
N LYS A 63 2.55 12.77 20.41
CA LYS A 63 1.46 13.10 19.48
C LYS A 63 1.10 11.79 18.78
N PRO A 64 -0.16 11.34 18.80
CA PRO A 64 -0.52 10.10 18.15
C PRO A 64 -0.03 10.21 16.70
N LEU A 65 0.82 9.26 16.30
CA LEU A 65 1.28 9.15 14.93
C LEU A 65 0.02 9.09 14.07
N MET A 66 -0.20 10.10 13.22
CA MET A 66 -1.46 10.24 12.51
C MET A 66 -1.76 8.95 11.77
N THR A 67 -2.88 8.34 12.11
CA THR A 67 -3.30 7.08 11.52
C THR A 67 -3.74 7.33 10.08
N HIS A 68 -3.68 6.29 9.23
CA HIS A 68 -4.18 6.41 7.86
C HIS A 68 -5.68 6.79 7.81
N TYR A 69 -6.44 6.44 8.85
CA TYR A 69 -7.86 6.75 8.98
C TYR A 69 -8.14 8.25 9.13
N GLU A 70 -7.24 9.01 9.75
CA GLU A 70 -7.41 10.46 9.95
C GLU A 70 -7.43 11.27 8.65
N PHE A 71 -6.91 10.70 7.55
CA PHE A 71 -6.97 11.35 6.25
C PHE A 71 -8.37 11.35 5.64
N PHE A 72 -9.26 10.45 6.05
CA PHE A 72 -10.57 10.22 5.43
C PHE A 72 -11.74 10.45 6.40
N PRO A 73 -11.89 11.65 7.00
CA PRO A 73 -12.88 11.89 8.05
C PRO A 73 -14.34 11.89 7.56
N ILE A 74 -14.60 12.05 6.26
CA ILE A 74 -15.98 11.95 5.73
C ILE A 74 -16.38 10.49 5.57
N THR A 75 -15.44 9.65 5.11
CA THR A 75 -15.69 8.22 4.87
C THR A 75 -15.59 7.41 6.16
N LEU A 76 -14.66 7.77 7.04
CA LEU A 76 -14.28 7.01 8.24
C LEU A 76 -14.31 7.92 9.49
N PRO A 77 -15.49 8.45 9.87
CA PRO A 77 -15.60 9.39 11.00
C PRO A 77 -15.21 8.77 12.34
N ASP A 78 -15.44 7.46 12.52
CA ASP A 78 -15.18 6.74 13.76
C ASP A 78 -13.73 6.23 13.89
N GLY A 79 -12.93 6.38 12.83
CA GLY A 79 -11.53 5.94 12.79
C GLY A 79 -11.37 4.41 12.63
N PRO A 80 -10.27 3.82 13.13
CA PRO A 80 -10.02 2.39 13.04
C PRO A 80 -10.90 1.57 14.00
N PRO A 81 -11.09 0.27 13.74
CA PRO A 81 -11.63 -0.68 14.72
C PRO A 81 -10.85 -0.67 16.05
N PRO A 82 -11.53 -0.77 17.21
CA PRO A 82 -12.90 -1.27 17.39
C PRO A 82 -14.01 -0.22 17.31
N LYS A 83 -13.67 1.08 17.18
CA LYS A 83 -14.69 2.15 17.13
C LYS A 83 -15.33 2.24 15.75
N GLY A 84 -14.51 2.17 14.71
CA GLY A 84 -14.97 2.07 13.33
C GLY A 84 -15.11 0.63 12.85
N HIS A 85 -15.53 0.49 11.61
CA HIS A 85 -15.71 -0.80 10.94
C HIS A 85 -14.43 -1.23 10.19
N PHE A 86 -14.24 -2.55 10.06
CA PHE A 86 -13.17 -3.08 9.22
C PHE A 86 -13.50 -2.96 7.72
N PRO A 87 -14.70 -3.37 7.23
CA PRO A 87 -15.09 -3.16 5.85
C PRO A 87 -15.23 -1.66 5.54
N ILE A 88 -14.76 -1.24 4.38
CA ILE A 88 -14.82 0.16 3.93
C ILE A 88 -15.55 0.25 2.59
N ASP A 89 -16.47 1.21 2.46
CA ASP A 89 -17.05 1.57 1.17
C ASP A 89 -15.97 2.16 0.24
N GLN A 90 -15.51 1.33 -0.69
CA GLN A 90 -14.46 1.68 -1.66
C GLN A 90 -14.85 2.85 -2.56
N ARG A 91 -16.14 3.01 -2.88
CA ARG A 91 -16.62 4.12 -3.73
C ARG A 91 -16.56 5.43 -2.96
N ALA A 92 -16.99 5.43 -1.70
CA ALA A 92 -16.89 6.59 -0.82
C ALA A 92 -15.43 6.98 -0.57
N LEU A 93 -14.57 5.99 -0.26
CA LEU A 93 -13.14 6.19 -0.04
C LEU A 93 -12.46 6.80 -1.28
N ARG A 94 -12.73 6.25 -2.48
CA ARG A 94 -12.18 6.77 -3.74
C ARG A 94 -12.60 8.21 -4.00
N ARG A 95 -13.87 8.54 -3.75
CA ARG A 95 -14.41 9.89 -3.96
C ARG A 95 -13.74 10.90 -3.03
N GLU A 96 -13.56 10.55 -1.76
CA GLU A 96 -12.86 11.43 -0.82
C GLU A 96 -11.37 11.56 -1.17
N PHE A 97 -10.71 10.45 -1.54
CA PHE A 97 -9.33 10.45 -2.01
C PHE A 97 -9.10 11.44 -3.15
N LEU A 98 -9.92 11.40 -4.21
CA LEU A 98 -9.79 12.32 -5.35
C LEU A 98 -9.95 13.79 -4.92
N ARG A 99 -10.87 14.06 -3.99
CA ARG A 99 -11.08 15.41 -3.42
C ARG A 99 -9.86 15.89 -2.63
N LEU A 100 -9.25 15.01 -1.85
CA LEU A 100 -8.06 15.33 -1.05
C LEU A 100 -6.84 15.55 -1.94
N GLN A 101 -6.64 14.67 -2.94
CA GLN A 101 -5.54 14.77 -3.89
C GLN A 101 -5.60 16.08 -4.69
N ALA A 102 -6.80 16.48 -5.14
CA ALA A 102 -7.00 17.75 -5.82
C ALA A 102 -6.54 18.94 -4.96
N LYS A 103 -6.85 18.94 -3.66
CA LYS A 103 -6.44 20.02 -2.72
C LYS A 103 -4.95 20.00 -2.39
N ALA A 104 -4.34 18.82 -2.39
CA ALA A 104 -2.93 18.62 -2.06
C ALA A 104 -1.99 18.74 -3.28
N HIS A 105 -2.52 19.02 -4.48
CA HIS A 105 -1.72 19.06 -5.70
C HIS A 105 -0.71 20.23 -5.67
N PRO A 106 0.60 20.00 -5.92
CA PRO A 106 1.65 21.02 -5.75
C PRO A 106 1.48 22.24 -6.66
N ASP A 107 0.78 22.12 -7.79
CA ASP A 107 0.48 23.25 -8.68
C ASP A 107 -0.53 24.24 -8.09
N MET A 108 -1.28 23.84 -7.05
CA MET A 108 -2.18 24.75 -6.33
C MET A 108 -1.45 25.54 -5.24
N HIS A 109 -0.17 25.27 -5.00
CA HIS A 109 0.60 25.86 -3.89
C HIS A 109 1.77 26.71 -4.41
N PRO A 110 2.08 27.84 -3.73
CA PRO A 110 3.29 28.62 -3.99
C PRO A 110 4.56 27.77 -3.90
N ALA A 111 5.63 28.18 -4.57
CA ALA A 111 6.90 27.44 -4.63
C ALA A 111 7.43 27.02 -3.25
N GLU A 112 7.28 27.87 -2.24
CA GLU A 112 7.70 27.64 -0.85
C GLU A 112 6.93 26.50 -0.16
N LEU A 113 5.70 26.23 -0.59
CA LEU A 113 4.81 25.21 -0.01
C LEU A 113 4.76 23.92 -0.86
N LYS A 114 5.39 23.90 -2.04
CA LYS A 114 5.37 22.74 -2.94
C LYS A 114 5.87 21.45 -2.28
N ALA A 115 7.01 21.48 -1.61
CA ALA A 115 7.56 20.31 -0.93
C ALA A 115 6.61 19.76 0.15
N ARG A 116 5.90 20.66 0.87
CA ARG A 116 4.89 20.27 1.86
C ARG A 116 3.65 19.66 1.20
N ALA A 117 3.22 20.23 0.08
CA ALA A 117 2.09 19.72 -0.71
C ALA A 117 2.40 18.33 -1.27
N GLU A 118 3.60 18.12 -1.81
CA GLU A 118 4.10 16.82 -2.28
C GLU A 118 4.12 15.78 -1.15
N ALA A 119 4.70 16.13 0.01
CA ALA A 119 4.72 15.23 1.17
C ALA A 119 3.32 14.87 1.67
N THR A 120 2.38 15.83 1.63
CA THR A 120 0.98 15.59 2.01
C THR A 120 0.29 14.67 1.01
N SER A 121 0.47 14.90 -0.28
CA SER A 121 -0.06 14.06 -1.36
C SER A 121 0.47 12.62 -1.26
N ALA A 122 1.76 12.44 -0.98
CA ALA A 122 2.36 11.13 -0.78
C ALA A 122 1.70 10.37 0.39
N ARG A 123 1.47 11.02 1.54
CA ARG A 123 0.79 10.40 2.69
C ARG A 123 -0.67 10.04 2.39
N ILE A 124 -1.39 10.89 1.64
CA ILE A 124 -2.77 10.60 1.21
C ILE A 124 -2.80 9.37 0.30
N ASN A 125 -1.85 9.26 -0.63
CA ASN A 125 -1.74 8.11 -1.52
C ASN A 125 -1.43 6.81 -0.76
N GLU A 126 -0.50 6.88 0.20
CA GLU A 126 -0.16 5.75 1.07
C GLU A 126 -1.38 5.31 1.88
N ALA A 127 -2.05 6.24 2.56
CA ALA A 127 -3.25 5.94 3.33
C ALA A 127 -4.36 5.34 2.45
N TYR A 128 -4.60 5.89 1.25
CA TYR A 128 -5.57 5.34 0.31
C TYR A 128 -5.19 3.92 -0.14
N LYS A 129 -3.92 3.69 -0.51
CA LYS A 129 -3.44 2.37 -0.94
C LYS A 129 -3.66 1.33 0.18
N THR A 130 -3.25 1.67 1.39
CA THR A 130 -3.38 0.77 2.54
C THR A 130 -4.84 0.51 2.90
N LEU A 131 -5.68 1.53 2.93
CA LEU A 131 -7.08 1.37 3.33
C LEU A 131 -7.96 0.77 2.22
N SER A 132 -7.60 0.89 0.95
CA SER A 132 -8.41 0.34 -0.16
C SER A 132 -8.22 -1.17 -0.35
N ASN A 133 -7.02 -1.70 -0.07
CA ASN A 133 -6.77 -3.14 -0.14
C ASN A 133 -7.07 -3.81 1.23
N PRO A 134 -7.96 -4.81 1.30
CA PRO A 134 -8.38 -5.41 2.57
C PRO A 134 -7.23 -6.13 3.30
N LEU A 135 -6.29 -6.74 2.56
CA LEU A 135 -5.09 -7.36 3.15
C LEU A 135 -4.16 -6.31 3.76
N LEU A 136 -3.85 -5.23 3.02
CA LEU A 136 -3.01 -4.15 3.53
C LEU A 136 -3.66 -3.47 4.75
N ARG A 137 -4.99 -3.31 4.73
CA ARG A 137 -5.76 -2.78 5.86
C ARG A 137 -5.65 -3.67 7.08
N ALA A 138 -5.80 -4.99 6.93
CA ALA A 138 -5.66 -5.94 8.03
C ALA A 138 -4.23 -5.93 8.61
N GLN A 139 -3.22 -5.97 7.76
CA GLN A 139 -1.81 -5.88 8.16
C GLN A 139 -1.50 -4.57 8.89
N TYR A 140 -2.04 -3.45 8.41
CA TYR A 140 -1.89 -2.15 9.06
C TYR A 140 -2.55 -2.12 10.45
N LEU A 141 -3.77 -2.63 10.59
CA LEU A 141 -4.45 -2.68 11.88
C LEU A 141 -3.78 -3.61 12.89
N LEU A 142 -3.15 -4.68 12.42
CA LEU A 142 -2.32 -5.58 13.23
C LEU A 142 -1.00 -4.92 13.63
N SER A 143 -0.36 -4.16 12.73
CA SER A 143 0.89 -3.46 13.03
C SER A 143 0.69 -2.34 14.05
N LEU A 144 -0.47 -1.67 14.05
CA LEU A 144 -0.87 -0.74 15.11
C LEU A 144 -0.97 -1.41 16.49
N ARG A 145 -1.12 -2.73 16.53
CA ARG A 145 -1.16 -3.55 17.75
C ARG A 145 0.16 -4.27 18.02
N GLY A 146 1.22 -3.95 17.28
CA GLY A 146 2.56 -4.53 17.44
C GLY A 146 2.74 -5.90 16.79
N VAL A 147 1.81 -6.34 15.93
CA VAL A 147 1.91 -7.60 15.19
C VAL A 147 2.24 -7.33 13.73
N ASP A 148 3.38 -7.82 13.27
CA ASP A 148 3.80 -7.72 11.87
C ASP A 148 3.53 -9.03 11.13
N VAL A 149 2.41 -9.06 10.39
CA VAL A 149 2.04 -10.21 9.53
C VAL A 149 2.65 -10.09 8.13
N ALA A 150 3.03 -8.89 7.70
CA ALA A 150 3.50 -8.67 6.34
C ALA A 150 4.89 -9.30 6.11
N ASN A 151 5.77 -9.23 7.12
CA ASN A 151 7.16 -9.70 7.01
C ASN A 151 7.40 -11.08 7.65
N ASP A 152 6.37 -11.72 8.19
CA ASP A 152 6.51 -13.01 8.86
C ASP A 152 6.29 -14.16 7.86
N GLU A 153 7.38 -14.58 7.22
CA GLU A 153 7.41 -15.69 6.25
C GLU A 153 7.03 -17.06 6.86
N THR A 154 7.04 -17.16 8.19
CA THR A 154 6.65 -18.39 8.89
C THR A 154 5.13 -18.54 8.96
N LEU A 155 4.38 -17.46 8.74
CA LEU A 155 2.92 -17.48 8.70
C LEU A 155 2.45 -18.00 7.35
N LYS A 156 2.28 -19.31 7.29
CA LYS A 156 1.57 -20.00 6.20
C LYS A 156 0.32 -20.64 6.76
N VAL A 157 -0.69 -20.77 5.92
CA VAL A 157 -1.87 -21.52 6.31
C VAL A 157 -1.54 -23.01 6.22
N GLU A 158 -1.70 -23.72 7.33
CA GLU A 158 -1.61 -25.19 7.44
C GLU A 158 -2.99 -25.86 7.31
N ASP A 159 -3.94 -25.19 6.65
CA ASP A 159 -5.30 -25.69 6.39
C ASP A 159 -5.33 -26.37 5.01
N PRO A 160 -5.42 -27.71 4.96
CA PRO A 160 -5.44 -28.45 3.69
C PRO A 160 -6.63 -28.09 2.81
N ASP A 161 -7.79 -27.77 3.41
CA ASP A 161 -9.00 -27.45 2.67
C ASP A 161 -8.84 -26.09 1.97
N LEU A 162 -8.24 -25.11 2.66
CA LEU A 162 -7.89 -23.84 2.05
C LEU A 162 -6.93 -24.02 0.87
N LEU A 163 -5.86 -24.80 1.07
CA LEU A 163 -4.84 -24.99 0.04
C LEU A 163 -5.41 -25.67 -1.21
N MET A 164 -6.33 -26.62 -1.03
CA MET A 164 -7.04 -27.26 -2.13
C MET A 164 -7.85 -26.24 -2.93
N ILE A 165 -8.66 -25.40 -2.27
CA ILE A 165 -9.45 -24.34 -2.93
C ILE A 165 -8.54 -23.38 -3.70
N VAL A 166 -7.39 -23.01 -3.13
CA VAL A 166 -6.43 -22.11 -3.78
C VAL A 166 -5.81 -22.74 -5.02
N LEU A 167 -5.51 -24.03 -4.98
CA LEU A 167 -4.95 -24.76 -6.12
C LEU A 167 -5.98 -24.90 -7.24
N GLU A 168 -7.21 -25.32 -6.91
CA GLU A 168 -8.34 -25.38 -7.86
C GLU A 168 -8.56 -24.02 -8.52
N ALA A 169 -8.54 -22.94 -7.73
CA ALA A 169 -8.71 -21.60 -8.27
C ALA A 169 -7.62 -21.18 -9.25
N ARG A 170 -6.37 -21.59 -9.00
CA ARG A 170 -5.26 -21.33 -9.92
C ARG A 170 -5.40 -22.13 -11.21
N GLU A 171 -5.78 -23.40 -11.12
CA GLU A 171 -6.01 -24.25 -12.29
C GLU A 171 -7.10 -23.67 -13.19
N GLU A 172 -8.26 -23.29 -12.62
CA GLU A 172 -9.32 -22.62 -13.38
C GLU A 172 -8.84 -21.34 -14.09
N ILE A 173 -7.99 -20.56 -13.42
CA ILE A 173 -7.41 -19.32 -13.98
C ILE A 173 -6.45 -19.62 -15.14
N GLU A 174 -5.63 -20.66 -15.02
CA GLU A 174 -4.65 -21.08 -16.02
C GLU A 174 -5.30 -21.74 -17.24
N GLU A 175 -6.37 -22.51 -17.05
CA GLU A 175 -7.08 -23.23 -18.10
C GLU A 175 -8.12 -22.39 -18.84
N ALA A 176 -8.52 -21.24 -18.29
CA ALA A 176 -9.50 -20.37 -18.91
C ALA A 176 -9.07 -19.92 -20.31
N ALA A 177 -9.98 -20.08 -21.27
CA ALA A 177 -9.81 -19.62 -22.65
C ALA A 177 -10.44 -18.25 -22.89
N SER A 178 -11.33 -17.80 -21.99
CA SER A 178 -12.08 -16.55 -22.10
C SER A 178 -12.32 -15.90 -20.74
N GLU A 179 -12.50 -14.57 -20.73
CA GLU A 179 -12.81 -13.84 -19.50
C GLU A 179 -14.15 -14.26 -18.88
N SER A 180 -15.12 -14.69 -19.71
CA SER A 180 -16.43 -15.15 -19.25
C SER A 180 -16.37 -16.43 -18.43
N GLU A 181 -15.39 -17.31 -18.67
CA GLU A 181 -15.18 -18.53 -17.87
C GLU A 181 -14.75 -18.20 -16.44
N LEU A 182 -14.12 -17.03 -16.24
CA LEU A 182 -13.63 -16.57 -14.94
C LEU A 182 -14.66 -15.77 -14.14
N GLU A 183 -15.83 -15.44 -14.70
CA GLU A 183 -16.85 -14.67 -13.99
C GLU A 183 -17.33 -15.38 -12.72
N GLY A 184 -17.55 -16.70 -12.80
CA GLY A 184 -17.92 -17.52 -11.64
C GLY A 184 -16.85 -17.51 -10.56
N GLN A 185 -15.58 -17.64 -10.97
CA GLN A 185 -14.46 -17.63 -10.02
C GLN A 185 -14.22 -16.25 -9.39
N ARG A 186 -14.40 -15.17 -10.16
CA ARG A 186 -14.40 -13.80 -9.61
C ARG A 186 -15.46 -13.63 -8.54
N ALA A 187 -16.70 -14.01 -8.82
CA ALA A 187 -17.80 -13.90 -7.86
C ALA A 187 -17.53 -14.74 -6.60
N ALA A 188 -17.05 -15.97 -6.76
CA ALA A 188 -16.72 -16.84 -5.64
C ALA A 188 -15.56 -16.29 -4.79
N ASN A 189 -14.51 -15.73 -5.42
CA ASN A 189 -13.40 -15.11 -4.69
C ASN A 189 -13.81 -13.80 -3.99
N ASP A 190 -14.66 -12.98 -4.62
CA ASP A 190 -15.20 -11.78 -4.00
C ASP A 190 -16.01 -12.10 -2.73
N GLU A 191 -16.80 -13.19 -2.74
CA GLU A 191 -17.51 -13.66 -1.55
C GLU A 191 -16.55 -14.15 -0.45
N ARG A 192 -15.51 -14.92 -0.81
CA ARG A 192 -14.47 -15.35 0.16
C ARG A 192 -13.75 -14.18 0.81
N ILE A 193 -13.46 -13.12 0.04
CA ILE A 193 -12.89 -11.88 0.57
C ILE A 193 -13.87 -11.24 1.54
N ARG A 194 -15.15 -11.12 1.16
CA ARG A 194 -16.20 -10.54 2.01
C ARG A 194 -16.34 -11.29 3.33
N GLU A 195 -16.45 -12.61 3.31
CA GLU A 195 -16.51 -13.46 4.51
C GLU A 195 -15.28 -13.22 5.42
N SER A 196 -14.09 -13.11 4.81
CA SER A 196 -12.86 -12.83 5.56
C SER A 196 -12.88 -11.42 6.17
N GLU A 197 -13.44 -10.42 5.48
CA GLU A 197 -13.62 -9.06 6.04
C GLU A 197 -14.59 -9.08 7.23
N GLU A 198 -15.66 -9.88 7.18
CA GLU A 198 -16.62 -10.03 8.29
C GLU A 198 -15.99 -10.69 9.53
N VAL A 199 -15.16 -11.73 9.33
CA VAL A 199 -14.39 -12.35 10.41
C VAL A 199 -13.39 -11.35 11.02
N LEU A 200 -12.69 -10.58 10.18
CA LEU A 200 -11.76 -9.54 10.64
C LEU A 200 -12.49 -8.42 11.39
N GLU A 201 -13.68 -8.02 10.95
CA GLU A 201 -14.50 -7.04 11.64
C GLU A 201 -14.79 -7.47 13.07
N GLU A 202 -15.23 -8.72 13.24
CA GLU A 202 -15.57 -9.27 14.56
C GLU A 202 -14.33 -9.46 15.44
N ALA A 203 -13.23 -9.94 14.85
CA ALA A 203 -11.96 -10.12 15.55
C ALA A 203 -11.43 -8.78 16.07
N PHE A 204 -11.41 -7.73 15.25
CA PHE A 204 -10.95 -6.40 15.70
C PHE A 204 -11.91 -5.72 16.68
N ARG A 205 -13.22 -6.01 16.60
CA ARG A 205 -14.21 -5.52 17.58
C ARG A 205 -13.96 -6.07 18.98
N HIS A 206 -13.55 -7.34 19.06
CA HIS A 206 -13.25 -8.04 20.32
C HIS A 206 -11.77 -8.04 20.71
N ASP A 207 -10.92 -7.36 19.94
CA ASP A 207 -9.46 -7.35 20.09
C ASP A 207 -8.84 -8.77 20.09
N ASP A 208 -9.44 -9.70 19.34
CA ASP A 208 -8.93 -11.05 19.13
C ASP A 208 -7.84 -11.05 18.04
N ILE A 209 -6.61 -10.82 18.49
CA ILE A 209 -5.44 -10.65 17.61
C ILE A 209 -5.05 -11.95 16.93
N GLU A 210 -5.23 -13.08 17.60
CA GLU A 210 -4.88 -14.39 17.05
C GLU A 210 -5.81 -14.77 15.90
N THR A 211 -7.11 -14.53 16.05
CA THR A 211 -8.06 -14.73 14.95
C THR A 211 -7.80 -13.76 13.80
N ALA A 212 -7.57 -12.47 14.09
CA ALA A 212 -7.24 -11.49 13.06
C ALA A 212 -5.94 -11.84 12.30
N LYS A 213 -4.93 -12.37 13.00
CA LYS A 213 -3.67 -12.84 12.41
C LYS A 213 -3.93 -14.01 11.45
N ARG A 214 -4.62 -15.06 11.89
CA ARG A 214 -4.94 -16.22 11.03
C ARG A 214 -5.75 -15.80 9.80
N GLU A 215 -6.76 -14.96 10.00
CA GLU A 215 -7.62 -14.51 8.91
C GLU A 215 -6.86 -13.60 7.92
N ALA A 216 -5.93 -12.76 8.39
CA ALA A 216 -5.08 -11.97 7.50
C ALA A 216 -4.17 -12.84 6.60
N VAL A 217 -3.68 -13.98 7.10
CA VAL A 217 -2.90 -14.93 6.29
C VAL A 217 -3.79 -15.61 5.25
N LYS A 218 -5.02 -16.00 5.62
CA LYS A 218 -6.00 -16.56 4.68
C LYS A 218 -6.39 -15.55 3.59
N LEU A 219 -6.68 -14.31 3.99
CA LEU A 219 -7.03 -13.21 3.09
C LEU A 219 -5.92 -12.92 2.05
N ARG A 220 -4.65 -13.15 2.40
CA ARG A 220 -3.53 -13.04 1.43
C ARG A 220 -3.72 -13.96 0.22
N TYR A 221 -4.21 -15.18 0.42
CA TYR A 221 -4.46 -16.09 -0.70
C TYR A 221 -5.60 -15.60 -1.59
N TRP A 222 -6.69 -15.09 -1.01
CA TRP A 222 -7.82 -14.54 -1.77
C TRP A 222 -7.47 -13.29 -2.56
N VAL A 223 -6.66 -12.39 -1.97
CA VAL A 223 -6.16 -11.21 -2.66
C VAL A 223 -5.23 -11.60 -3.80
N ASN A 224 -4.35 -12.58 -3.61
CA ASN A 224 -3.48 -13.08 -4.68
C ASN A 224 -4.28 -13.71 -5.84
N ILE A 225 -5.36 -14.44 -5.54
CA ILE A 225 -6.29 -14.96 -6.55
C ILE A 225 -6.98 -13.79 -7.27
N GLN A 226 -7.46 -12.79 -6.53
CA GLN A 226 -8.10 -11.60 -7.12
C GLN A 226 -7.15 -10.85 -8.06
N GLU A 227 -5.88 -10.70 -7.68
CA GLU A 227 -4.84 -10.10 -8.52
C GLU A 227 -4.58 -10.95 -9.77
N SER A 228 -4.53 -12.27 -9.63
CA SER A 228 -4.36 -13.19 -10.77
C SER A 228 -5.53 -13.10 -11.75
N LEU A 229 -6.77 -13.05 -11.25
CA LEU A 229 -7.96 -12.82 -12.05
C LEU A 229 -7.92 -11.46 -12.74
N ASN A 230 -7.59 -10.38 -12.02
CA ASN A 230 -7.53 -9.02 -12.57
C ASN A 230 -6.45 -8.84 -13.65
N ASN A 231 -5.35 -9.59 -13.53
CA ASN A 231 -4.22 -9.54 -14.47
C ASN A 231 -4.32 -10.62 -15.58
N TRP A 232 -5.38 -11.43 -15.59
CA TRP A 232 -5.57 -12.45 -16.61
C TRP A 232 -5.74 -11.80 -17.99
N GLU A 233 -5.04 -12.34 -18.99
CA GLU A 233 -5.14 -11.92 -20.38
C GLU A 233 -5.14 -13.15 -21.30
N ALA A 234 -6.06 -13.18 -22.26
CA ALA A 234 -6.17 -14.29 -23.21
C ALA A 234 -4.85 -14.53 -23.98
N GLY A 235 -4.33 -15.76 -23.90
CA GLY A 235 -3.14 -16.19 -24.63
C GLY A 235 -1.80 -15.69 -24.07
N LYS A 236 -1.77 -15.06 -22.89
CA LYS A 236 -0.53 -14.78 -22.16
C LYS A 236 -0.34 -15.79 -21.03
N PRO A 237 0.87 -16.36 -20.87
CA PRO A 237 1.16 -17.20 -19.71
C PRO A 237 1.09 -16.34 -18.44
N ILE A 238 0.36 -16.83 -17.44
CA ILE A 238 0.18 -16.16 -16.16
C ILE A 238 1.48 -16.31 -15.37
N VAL A 239 2.23 -15.23 -15.21
CA VAL A 239 3.42 -15.23 -14.35
C VAL A 239 2.94 -14.96 -12.92
N LEU A 240 2.65 -16.03 -12.19
CA LEU A 240 2.33 -15.96 -10.76
C LEU A 240 3.60 -15.63 -9.98
N GLN A 241 3.63 -14.52 -9.25
CA GLN A 241 4.68 -14.27 -8.26
C GLN A 241 4.42 -15.19 -7.06
N HIS A 242 5.42 -16.01 -6.71
CA HIS A 242 5.40 -16.95 -5.59
C HIS A 242 5.68 -16.25 -4.26
#